data_AF-A0A7K2M398-F1
#
_entry.id   AF-A0A7K2M398-F1
#
_cell.length_a   1.000
_cell.length_b   1.000
_cell.length_c   1.000
_cell.angle_alpha   90.00
_cell.angle_beta   90.00
_cell.angle_gamma   90.00
#
_symmetry.space_group_name_H-M   'P 1'
#
loop_
_entity.id
_entity.type
_entity.pdbx_description
1 polymer ?
#
loop_
_entity_poly.entity_id
_entity_poly.type
_entity_poly.pdbx_seq_one_letter_code
_entity_poly.pdbx_strand_id
1 'polypeptide(L)' 'MDPVRYRILGTTQAVRPDGTAVPVGGARLRALLTVLALRPGRTVPVRVLVDEVWGAEPPADATGA' A
#
# COMPACT_ATOMS: atom_id res chain seq x y z
N MET A 1 3.31 -19.85 9.37
CA MET A 1 3.19 -18.40 9.60
C MET A 1 1.83 -18.00 9.08
N ASP A 2 0.90 -17.65 9.98
CA ASP A 2 -0.42 -17.18 9.54
C ASP A 2 -0.28 -15.80 8.88
N PRO A 3 -0.97 -15.55 7.75
CA PRO A 3 -0.77 -14.35 6.95
C PRO A 3 -1.36 -13.10 7.61
N VAL A 4 -0.69 -11.97 7.42
CA VAL A 4 -1.26 -10.64 7.73
C VAL A 4 -2.46 -10.39 6.81
N ARG A 5 -3.56 -9.89 7.36
CA ARG A 5 -4.78 -9.54 6.61
C ARG A 5 -4.80 -8.05 6.33
N TYR A 6 -4.99 -7.69 5.06
CA TYR A 6 -5.14 -6.32 4.60
C TYR A 6 -6.60 -5.98 4.34
N ARG A 7 -7.07 -4.84 4.86
CA ARG A 7 -8.47 -4.38 4.72
C ARG A 7 -8.46 -3.00 4.07
N ILE A 8 -9.21 -2.86 2.97
CA ILE A 8 -9.21 -1.65 2.13
C ILE A 8 -10.61 -1.09 1.85
N LEU A 9 -11.67 -1.79 2.29
CA LEU A 9 -13.06 -1.31 2.16
C LEU A 9 -13.40 -0.37 3.32
N GLY A 10 -12.65 0.74 3.40
CA GLY A 10 -12.62 1.68 4.52
C GLY A 10 -11.21 2.20 4.73
N THR A 11 -10.92 2.74 5.92
CA THR A 11 -9.54 3.12 6.25
C THR A 11 -8.63 1.91 6.12
N THR A 12 -7.55 2.08 5.36
CA THR A 12 -6.61 1.02 5.10
C THR A 12 -5.94 0.50 6.39
N GLN A 13 -6.05 -0.80 6.63
CA GLN A 13 -5.57 -1.48 7.85
C GLN A 13 -4.79 -2.75 7.52
N ALA A 14 -3.74 -3.02 8.32
CA ALA A 14 -3.05 -4.31 8.37
C ALA A 14 -3.27 -4.93 9.75
N VAL A 15 -3.66 -6.21 9.79
CA VAL A 15 -4.00 -6.92 11.02
C VAL A 15 -3.27 -8.25 11.06
N ARG A 16 -2.64 -8.55 12.18
CA ARG A 16 -2.03 -9.85 12.44
C ARG A 16 -3.10 -10.95 12.62
N PRO A 17 -2.71 -12.23 12.53
CA PRO A 17 -3.62 -13.35 12.77
C PRO A 17 -4.32 -13.32 14.14
N ASP A 18 -3.63 -12.82 15.16
CA ASP A 18 -4.14 -12.63 16.52
C ASP A 18 -5.10 -11.43 16.69
N GLY A 19 -5.39 -10.70 15.61
CA GLY A 19 -6.27 -9.54 15.62
C GLY A 19 -5.57 -8.22 15.98
N THR A 20 -4.27 -8.25 16.31
CA THR A 20 -3.54 -7.01 16.63
C THR A 20 -3.30 -6.17 15.38
N ALA A 21 -3.46 -4.85 15.52
CA ALA A 21 -3.16 -3.93 14.44
C ALA A 21 -1.64 -3.86 14.20
N VAL A 22 -1.25 -3.88 12.92
CA VAL A 22 0.09 -3.52 12.49
C VAL A 22 0.06 -2.04 12.13
N PRO A 23 0.91 -1.19 12.76
CA PRO A 23 1.01 0.20 12.40
C PRO A 23 1.37 0.34 10.92
N VAL A 24 0.45 0.92 10.15
CA VAL A 24 0.73 1.36 8.78
C VAL A 24 0.97 2.86 8.86
N GLY A 25 2.12 3.29 8.32
CA GLY A 25 2.54 4.69 8.26
C GLY A 25 1.56 5.62 7.53
N GLY A 26 2.05 6.79 7.14
CA GLY A 26 1.23 7.88 6.58
C GLY A 26 0.39 7.49 5.35
N ALA A 27 -0.45 8.43 4.91
CA ALA A 27 -1.39 8.24 3.79
C ALA A 27 -0.74 7.62 2.55
N ARG A 28 0.52 7.99 2.26
CA ARG A 28 1.29 7.47 1.14
C ARG A 28 1.59 5.97 1.22
N LEU A 29 2.01 5.48 2.38
CA LEU A 29 2.25 4.06 2.58
C LEU A 29 0.94 3.26 2.51
N ARG A 30 -0.16 3.82 3.06
CA ARG A 30 -1.49 3.22 2.93
C ARG A 30 -1.93 3.13 1.46
N ALA A 31 -1.73 4.18 0.67
CA ALA A 31 -2.04 4.16 -0.76
C ALA A 31 -1.23 3.09 -1.51
N LEU A 32 0.10 3.06 -1.30
CA LEU A 32 0.99 2.07 -1.92
C LEU A 32 0.52 0.63 -1.64
N LEU A 33 0.28 0.32 -0.39
CA LEU A 33 -0.14 -1.03 0.00
C LEU A 33 -1.55 -1.37 -0.52
N THR A 34 -2.47 -0.40 -0.63
CA THR A 34 -3.76 -0.61 -1.32
C THR A 34 -3.55 -0.96 -2.79
N VAL A 35 -2.69 -0.24 -3.52
CA VAL A 35 -2.37 -0.50 -4.94
C VAL A 35 -1.84 -1.93 -5.16
N LEU A 36 -1.01 -2.41 -4.22
CA LEU A 36 -0.48 -3.77 -4.22
C LEU A 36 -1.55 -4.82 -3.85
N ALA A 37 -2.38 -4.53 -2.85
CA ALA A 37 -3.47 -5.43 -2.41
C ALA A 37 -4.51 -5.66 -3.51
N LEU A 38 -4.75 -4.67 -4.37
CA LEU A 38 -5.62 -4.79 -5.55
C LEU A 38 -5.02 -5.66 -6.67
N ARG A 39 -3.71 -5.97 -6.61
CA ARG A 39 -2.97 -6.73 -7.62
C ARG A 39 -2.22 -7.91 -6.99
N PRO A 40 -2.94 -8.83 -6.30
CA PRO A 40 -2.30 -9.88 -5.51
C PRO A 40 -1.46 -10.80 -6.39
N GLY A 41 -0.23 -11.07 -5.95
CA GLY A 41 0.69 -12.01 -6.61
C GLY A 41 1.27 -11.52 -7.93
N ARG A 42 1.14 -10.24 -8.27
CA ARG A 42 1.69 -9.66 -9.51
C ARG A 42 2.72 -8.57 -9.23
N THR A 43 3.77 -8.52 -10.03
CA THR A 43 4.72 -7.41 -10.01
C THR A 43 4.04 -6.16 -10.56
N VAL A 44 4.15 -5.05 -9.83
CA VAL A 44 3.63 -3.73 -10.25
C VAL A 44 4.82 -2.84 -10.63
N PRO A 45 4.89 -2.32 -11.87
CA PRO A 45 5.97 -1.43 -12.28
C PRO A 45 5.99 -0.14 -11.45
N VAL A 46 7.18 0.37 -11.12
CA VAL A 46 7.36 1.59 -10.31
C VAL A 46 6.57 2.77 -10.88
N ARG A 47 6.54 2.98 -12.20
CA ARG A 47 5.75 4.05 -12.82
C ARG A 47 4.27 4.02 -12.44
N VAL A 48 3.68 2.81 -12.37
CA VAL A 48 2.28 2.63 -11.98
C VAL A 48 2.10 2.96 -10.50
N LEU A 49 3.06 2.57 -9.66
CA LEU A 49 3.03 2.94 -8.25
C LEU A 49 3.11 4.45 -8.08
N VAL A 50 3.95 5.13 -8.85
CA VAL A 50 4.08 6.59 -8.82
C VAL A 50 2.75 7.25 -9.19
N ASP A 51 2.16 6.87 -10.31
CA ASP A 51 0.90 7.44 -10.78
C ASP A 51 -0.24 7.21 -9.78
N GLU A 52 -0.35 6.03 -9.20
CA GLU A 52 -1.46 5.66 -8.30
C GLU A 52 -1.30 6.24 -6.89
N VAL A 53 -0.08 6.41 -6.41
CA VAL A 53 0.21 6.87 -5.04
C VAL A 53 0.27 8.39 -4.94
N TRP A 54 0.73 9.08 -5.99
CA TRP A 54 0.86 10.53 -6.03
C TRP A 54 -0.16 11.22 -6.93
N GLY A 55 -0.84 10.50 -7.83
CA GLY A 55 -1.77 11.09 -8.77
C GLY A 55 -1.05 12.05 -9.72
N ALA A 56 -1.63 13.24 -9.92
CA ALA A 56 -1.11 14.23 -10.86
C ALA A 56 0.14 14.98 -10.38
N GLU A 57 0.52 14.87 -9.09
CA GLU A 57 1.61 15.67 -8.51
C GLU A 57 2.66 14.78 -7.80
N PRO A 58 3.45 14.02 -8.56
CA PRO A 58 4.58 13.27 -8.01
C PRO A 58 5.78 14.19 -7.70
N PRO A 59 6.52 13.95 -6.60
CA PRO A 59 7.77 14.64 -6.33
C PRO A 59 8.83 14.26 -7.38
N ALA A 60 9.82 15.13 -7.54
CA ALA A 60 10.88 14.97 -8.55
C ALA A 60 11.69 13.66 -8.39
N ASP A 61 11.72 13.08 -7.19
CA ASP A 61 12.45 11.88 -6.80
C ASP A 61 11.53 10.68 -6.46
N ALA A 62 10.29 10.67 -6.97
CA ALA A 62 9.28 9.65 -6.66
C ALA A 62 9.74 8.19 -6.89
N THR A 63 10.75 7.96 -7.72
CA THR A 63 11.31 6.63 -7.98
C THR A 63 12.27 6.11 -6.89
N GLY A 64 12.70 6.95 -5.95
CA GLY A 64 13.74 6.62 -4.95
C GLY A 64 13.32 6.69 -3.47
N ALA A 65 12.03 6.93 -3.19
CA ALA A 65 11.50 7.14 -1.84
C ALA A 65 11.04 5.85 -1.13
#